data_AF-A0A946H5X4-F1
#
_entry.id   AF-A0A946H5X4-F1
#
_cell.length_a   1.000
_cell.length_b   1.000
_cell.length_c   1.000
_cell.angle_alpha   90.00
_cell.angle_beta   90.00
_cell.angle_gamma   90.00
#
_symmetry.space_group_name_H-M   'P 1'
#
loop_
_entity.id
_entity.type
_entity.pdbx_description
1 polymer ?
#
loop_
_entity_poly.entity_id
_entity_poly.type
_entity_poly.pdbx_seq_one_letter_code
_entity_poly.pdbx_strand_id
1 'polypeptide(L)'
;MGRVGAIAIILALVACTAGPMQNPSSSGARKDFAAVEAGDAMLIDAPESLLNLSELDLKNAMGEPQFVWVEADAEMWRYDSQACALFVYLYPEGVRHVDIQSDGLDDAERAACFRDLVDGHT
;
A
#
# COMPACT_ATOMS: atom_id res chain seq x y z
N MET A 1 -1.73 -46.90 36.49
CA MET A 1 -1.39 -46.70 35.07
C MET A 1 -1.53 -45.24 34.72
N GLY A 2 -0.53 -44.63 34.07
CA GLY A 2 -0.58 -43.25 33.58
C GLY A 2 0.83 -42.75 33.24
N ARG A 3 1.27 -42.99 32.00
CA ARG A 3 2.65 -42.75 31.54
C ARG A 3 2.82 -41.29 31.16
N VAL A 4 3.81 -40.62 31.75
CA VAL A 4 4.30 -39.31 31.31
C VAL A 4 5.04 -39.53 29.98
N GLY A 5 4.52 -38.97 28.90
CA GLY A 5 5.15 -38.98 27.58
C GLY A 5 5.59 -37.57 27.22
N ALA A 6 6.84 -37.23 27.55
CA ALA A 6 7.50 -36.05 27.01
C ALA A 6 7.99 -36.38 25.59
N ILE A 7 7.50 -35.66 24.58
CA ILE A 7 8.06 -35.73 23.22
C ILE A 7 8.62 -34.34 22.92
N ALA A 8 9.94 -34.22 23.05
CA ALA A 8 10.70 -33.07 22.60
C ALA A 8 10.84 -33.15 21.07
N ILE A 9 10.21 -32.23 20.35
CA ILE A 9 10.37 -32.06 18.92
C ILE A 9 11.47 -31.01 18.71
N ILE A 10 12.66 -31.46 18.35
CA ILE A 10 13.76 -30.59 17.92
C ILE A 10 13.66 -30.46 16.39
N LEU A 11 13.13 -29.33 15.91
CA LEU A 11 13.17 -28.97 14.49
C LEU A 11 14.52 -28.34 14.17
N ALA A 12 15.29 -28.97 13.29
CA ALA A 12 16.56 -28.48 12.78
C ALA A 12 16.34 -27.34 11.77
N LEU A 13 17.00 -26.20 11.98
CA LEU A 13 17.04 -25.09 11.03
C LEU A 13 17.99 -25.42 9.88
N VAL A 14 17.45 -25.50 8.67
CA VAL A 14 18.19 -25.55 7.40
C VAL A 14 18.81 -24.18 7.13
N ALA A 15 20.13 -24.13 6.95
CA ALA A 15 20.85 -22.94 6.54
C ALA A 15 20.85 -22.82 5.00
N CYS A 16 20.17 -21.81 4.45
CA CYS A 16 20.36 -21.39 3.06
C CYS A 16 21.65 -20.55 2.96
N THR A 17 22.70 -21.09 2.35
CA THR A 17 23.88 -20.31 1.97
C THR A 17 23.66 -19.70 0.58
N ALA A 18 23.18 -18.47 0.52
CA ALA A 18 23.19 -17.65 -0.69
C ALA A 18 24.51 -16.88 -0.73
N GLY A 19 25.40 -17.23 -1.66
CA GLY A 19 26.66 -16.51 -1.88
C GLY A 19 26.46 -15.22 -2.69
N PRO A 20 27.35 -14.23 -2.59
CA PRO A 20 27.43 -13.17 -3.57
C PRO A 20 28.71 -13.29 -4.41
N MET A 21 28.51 -13.55 -5.70
CA MET A 21 29.46 -13.23 -6.76
C MET A 21 29.38 -11.72 -6.98
N GLN A 22 30.41 -10.96 -6.59
CA GLN A 22 30.47 -9.53 -6.84
C GLN A 22 31.60 -9.24 -7.81
N ASN A 23 31.21 -8.97 -9.05
CA ASN A 23 32.08 -8.41 -10.06
C ASN A 23 31.47 -7.07 -10.48
N PRO A 24 32.06 -5.92 -10.13
CA PRO A 24 31.70 -4.67 -10.76
C PRO A 24 32.91 -4.11 -11.51
N SER A 25 33.01 -4.42 -12.80
CA SER A 25 33.85 -3.63 -13.69
C SER A 25 33.09 -3.39 -14.99
N SER A 26 32.39 -2.26 -15.00
CA SER A 26 32.03 -1.52 -16.20
C SER A 26 31.73 -0.11 -15.73
N SER A 27 32.80 0.68 -15.59
CA SER A 27 32.76 2.13 -15.50
C SER A 27 32.29 2.68 -16.86
N GLY A 28 31.00 2.51 -17.14
CA GLY A 28 30.31 3.18 -18.23
C GLY A 28 30.00 4.60 -17.80
N ALA A 29 30.42 5.58 -18.61
CA ALA A 29 30.20 7.00 -18.44
C ALA A 29 28.82 7.30 -17.81
N ARG A 30 28.84 7.72 -16.54
CA ARG A 30 27.68 8.27 -15.88
C ARG A 30 27.37 9.58 -16.60
N LYS A 31 26.44 9.53 -17.56
CA LYS A 31 25.72 10.74 -17.96
C LYS A 31 25.14 11.27 -16.67
N ASP A 32 25.60 12.44 -16.25
CA ASP A 32 24.98 13.19 -15.16
C ASP A 32 23.57 13.52 -15.63
N PHE A 33 22.64 12.62 -15.35
CA PHE A 33 21.23 12.96 -15.34
C PHE A 33 21.09 13.93 -14.18
N ALA A 34 20.95 15.22 -14.52
CA ALA A 34 20.49 16.21 -13.58
C ALA A 34 19.30 15.61 -12.84
N ALA A 35 19.38 15.56 -11.51
CA ALA A 35 18.27 15.15 -10.68
C ALA A 35 17.09 16.04 -11.08
N VAL A 36 16.08 15.44 -11.69
CA VAL A 36 14.76 16.06 -11.78
C VAL A 36 14.29 16.07 -10.34
N GLU A 37 14.30 17.25 -9.71
CA GLU A 37 13.61 17.51 -8.45
C GLU A 37 12.25 16.83 -8.55
N ALA A 38 11.95 15.95 -7.58
CA ALA A 38 10.73 15.17 -7.57
C ALA A 38 9.56 16.11 -7.85
N GLY A 39 8.96 15.94 -9.04
CA GLY A 39 7.84 16.77 -9.49
C GLY A 39 6.76 16.73 -8.44
N ASP A 40 6.11 17.89 -8.24
CA ASP A 40 4.97 18.15 -7.35
C ASP A 40 4.45 16.87 -6.72
N ALA A 41 4.75 16.68 -5.42
CA ALA A 41 4.07 15.66 -4.62
C ALA A 41 2.59 15.83 -4.92
N MET A 42 2.00 14.86 -5.62
CA MET A 42 0.62 14.94 -6.06
C MET A 42 -0.21 15.25 -4.81
N LEU A 43 -0.85 16.42 -4.79
CA LEU A 43 -1.58 16.86 -3.62
C LEU A 43 -2.84 16.01 -3.52
N ILE A 44 -2.81 15.02 -2.62
CA ILE A 44 -3.94 14.18 -2.27
C ILE A 44 -4.70 14.86 -1.13
N ASP A 45 -5.52 15.86 -1.46
CA ASP A 45 -6.19 16.72 -0.47
C ASP A 45 -7.68 16.41 -0.27
N ALA A 46 -8.28 15.68 -1.22
CA ALA A 46 -9.67 15.24 -1.18
C ALA A 46 -9.83 13.84 -1.81
N PRO A 47 -10.88 13.07 -1.47
CA PRO A 47 -11.09 11.73 -2.02
C PRO A 47 -11.09 11.71 -3.56
N GLU A 48 -11.67 12.73 -4.19
CA GLU A 48 -11.79 12.84 -5.64
C GLU A 48 -10.43 12.98 -6.34
N SER A 49 -9.38 13.39 -5.62
CA SER A 49 -8.01 13.44 -6.16
C SER A 49 -7.45 12.06 -6.51
N LEU A 50 -8.03 10.98 -5.97
CA LEU A 50 -7.64 9.61 -6.26
C LEU A 50 -8.22 9.08 -7.58
N LEU A 51 -9.20 9.76 -8.17
CA LEU A 51 -9.84 9.31 -9.40
C LEU A 51 -8.81 9.25 -10.54
N ASN A 52 -8.90 8.20 -11.37
CA ASN A 52 -8.02 7.93 -12.52
C ASN A 52 -6.58 7.55 -12.15
N LEU A 53 -6.24 7.45 -10.86
CA LEU A 53 -4.95 6.89 -10.47
C LEU A 53 -4.84 5.45 -10.96
N SER A 54 -3.64 5.08 -11.41
CA SER A 54 -3.29 3.69 -11.62
C SER A 54 -3.15 2.96 -10.28
N GLU A 55 -3.13 1.62 -10.30
CA GLU A 55 -2.84 0.84 -9.10
C GLU A 55 -1.52 1.26 -8.42
N LEU A 56 -0.48 1.49 -9.23
CA LEU A 56 0.84 1.88 -8.75
C LEU A 56 0.81 3.27 -8.11
N ASP A 57 0.14 4.23 -8.75
CA ASP A 57 0.04 5.59 -8.22
C ASP A 57 -0.82 5.64 -6.96
N LEU A 58 -1.89 4.85 -6.91
CA LEU A 58 -2.72 4.71 -5.71
C LEU A 58 -1.91 4.12 -4.55
N LYS A 59 -1.08 3.10 -4.80
CA LYS A 59 -0.17 2.54 -3.78
C LYS A 59 0.90 3.53 -3.34
N ASN A 60 1.43 4.34 -4.25
CA ASN A 60 2.38 5.39 -3.91
C ASN A 60 1.74 6.49 -3.05
N ALA A 61 0.45 6.78 -3.29
CA ALA A 61 -0.31 7.82 -2.59
C ALA A 61 -0.84 7.36 -1.22
N MET A 62 -1.39 6.14 -1.15
CA MET A 62 -2.17 5.64 -0.01
C MET A 62 -1.54 4.42 0.67
N GLY A 63 -0.42 3.89 0.16
CA GLY A 63 0.17 2.65 0.64
C GLY A 63 -0.64 1.40 0.26
N GLU A 64 -0.41 0.31 0.99
CA GLU A 64 -1.15 -0.95 0.80
C GLU A 64 -2.49 -0.92 1.54
N PRO A 65 -3.59 -1.39 0.92
CA PRO A 65 -4.90 -1.42 1.55
C PRO A 65 -4.98 -2.50 2.64
N GLN A 66 -5.82 -2.24 3.65
CA GLN A 66 -6.12 -3.18 4.73
C GLN A 66 -7.00 -4.33 4.25
N PHE A 67 -7.78 -4.11 3.19
CA PHE A 67 -8.65 -5.12 2.59
C PHE A 67 -8.77 -4.92 1.08
N VAL A 68 -8.75 -6.04 0.35
CA VAL A 68 -8.95 -6.10 -1.10
C VAL A 68 -10.01 -7.15 -1.40
N TRP A 69 -11.02 -6.78 -2.18
CA TRP A 69 -11.96 -7.70 -2.78
C TRP A 69 -11.88 -7.61 -4.30
N VAL A 70 -11.62 -8.74 -4.95
CA VAL A 70 -11.53 -8.84 -6.41
C VAL A 70 -12.80 -9.47 -6.98
N GLU A 71 -13.37 -8.84 -7.99
CA GLU A 71 -14.50 -9.36 -8.76
C GLU A 71 -14.27 -9.12 -10.26
N ALA A 72 -14.07 -10.20 -11.02
CA ALA A 72 -13.73 -10.16 -12.45
C ALA A 72 -12.49 -9.29 -12.74
N ASP A 73 -12.67 -8.17 -13.44
CA ASP A 73 -11.63 -7.19 -13.78
C ASP A 73 -11.61 -5.98 -12.84
N ALA A 74 -12.45 -5.95 -11.82
CA ALA A 74 -12.53 -4.88 -10.83
C ALA A 74 -12.00 -5.32 -9.47
N GLU A 75 -11.45 -4.35 -8.73
CA GLU A 75 -11.04 -4.50 -7.34
C GLU A 75 -11.69 -3.42 -6.48
N MET A 76 -12.15 -3.79 -5.30
CA MET A 76 -12.56 -2.86 -4.25
C MET A 76 -11.54 -2.94 -3.13
N TRP A 77 -10.86 -1.82 -2.88
CA TRP A 77 -9.88 -1.67 -1.82
C TRP A 77 -10.49 -0.86 -0.68
N ARG A 78 -10.20 -1.26 0.55
CA ARG A 78 -10.63 -0.51 1.74
C ARG A 78 -9.42 -0.06 2.56
N TYR A 79 -9.46 1.23 2.90
CA TYR A 79 -8.56 1.85 3.85
C TYR A 79 -9.29 2.23 5.12
N ASP A 80 -8.76 1.85 6.27
CA ASP A 80 -9.42 2.03 7.56
C ASP A 80 -8.64 3.05 8.42
N SER A 81 -9.35 4.01 9.01
CA SER A 81 -8.84 4.88 10.08
C SER A 81 -9.67 4.67 11.35
N GLN A 82 -9.38 5.42 12.41
CA GLN A 82 -10.20 5.38 13.63
C GLN A 82 -11.59 6.02 13.43
N ALA A 83 -11.74 6.92 12.46
CA ALA A 83 -12.93 7.74 12.29
C ALA A 83 -13.79 7.33 11.08
N CYS A 84 -13.20 6.72 10.05
CA CYS A 84 -13.92 6.32 8.84
C CYS A 84 -13.20 5.20 8.08
N ALA A 85 -13.86 4.69 7.05
CA ALA A 85 -13.27 3.83 6.05
C ALA A 85 -13.42 4.45 4.65
N LEU A 86 -12.35 4.42 3.86
CA LEU A 86 -12.35 4.80 2.44
C LEU A 86 -12.43 3.53 1.58
N PHE A 87 -13.38 3.51 0.67
CA PHE A 87 -13.55 2.48 -0.34
C PHE A 87 -13.10 3.03 -1.68
N VAL A 88 -12.21 2.32 -2.36
CA VAL A 88 -11.70 2.68 -3.69
C VAL A 88 -12.05 1.55 -4.66
N TYR A 89 -12.70 1.90 -5.77
CA TYR A 89 -13.09 0.96 -6.81
C TYR A 89 -12.16 1.14 -8.01
N LEU A 90 -11.29 0.16 -8.20
CA LEU A 90 -10.22 0.12 -9.19
C LEU A 90 -10.61 -0.80 -10.34
N TYR A 91 -10.41 -0.30 -11.56
CA TYR A 91 -10.57 -1.05 -12.81
C TYR A 91 -9.23 -1.02 -13.58
N PRO A 92 -9.05 -1.79 -14.68
CA PRO A 92 -7.80 -1.81 -15.43
C PRO A 92 -7.37 -0.44 -15.95
N GLU A 93 -8.35 0.44 -16.19
CA GLU A 93 -8.14 1.82 -16.62
C GLU A 93 -7.90 2.83 -15.48
N GLY A 94 -7.88 2.38 -14.22
CA GLY A 94 -7.62 3.19 -13.03
C GLY A 94 -8.81 3.30 -12.08
N VAL A 95 -8.66 4.12 -11.03
CA VAL A 95 -9.72 4.37 -10.05
C VAL A 95 -10.93 5.03 -10.69
N ARG A 96 -12.12 4.45 -10.51
CA ARG A 96 -13.38 4.95 -11.08
C ARG A 96 -14.36 5.48 -10.06
N HIS A 97 -14.27 5.02 -8.82
CA HIS A 97 -15.12 5.52 -7.76
C HIS A 97 -14.40 5.48 -6.42
N VAL A 98 -14.75 6.43 -5.56
CA VAL A 98 -14.29 6.52 -4.18
C VAL A 98 -15.49 6.84 -3.30
N ASP A 99 -15.53 6.25 -2.12
CA ASP A 99 -16.56 6.52 -1.13
C ASP A 99 -15.97 6.52 0.29
N ILE A 100 -16.45 7.44 1.12
CA ILE A 100 -16.09 7.48 2.54
C ILE A 100 -17.31 7.07 3.35
N GLN A 101 -17.18 5.96 4.06
CA GLN A 101 -18.18 5.51 5.01
C GLN A 101 -17.78 5.86 6.44
N SER A 102 -18.71 6.47 7.14
CA SER A 102 -18.59 6.84 8.54
C SER A 102 -19.98 7.05 9.14
N ASP A 103 -20.07 6.91 10.46
CA ASP A 103 -21.32 7.16 11.17
C ASP A 103 -21.46 8.65 11.50
N GLY A 104 -22.28 9.36 10.71
CA GLY A 104 -22.76 10.70 11.08
C GLY A 104 -21.76 11.85 10.96
N LEU A 105 -20.67 11.70 10.21
CA LEU A 105 -19.72 12.79 9.97
C LEU A 105 -20.31 13.86 9.03
N ASP A 106 -20.06 15.12 9.34
CA ASP A 106 -20.29 16.23 8.42
C ASP A 106 -19.18 16.34 7.35
N ASP A 107 -19.32 17.28 6.41
CA ASP A 107 -18.36 17.44 5.32
C ASP A 107 -16.94 17.82 5.80
N ALA A 108 -16.82 18.61 6.88
CA ALA A 108 -15.51 19.01 7.41
C ALA A 108 -14.83 17.84 8.12
N GLU A 109 -15.60 17.04 8.85
CA GLU A 109 -15.13 15.81 9.49
C GLU A 109 -14.75 14.74 8.48
N ARG A 110 -15.50 14.59 7.37
CA ARG A 110 -15.15 13.69 6.26
C ARG A 110 -13.81 14.09 5.61
N ALA A 111 -13.61 15.39 5.36
CA ALA A 111 -12.35 15.89 4.82
C ALA A 111 -11.17 15.68 5.79
N ALA A 112 -11.40 15.86 7.11
CA ALA A 112 -10.38 15.56 8.12
C ALA A 112 -10.04 14.07 8.15
N CYS A 113 -11.06 13.20 8.10
CA CYS A 113 -10.83 11.77 8.09
C CYS A 113 -10.05 11.29 6.86
N PHE A 114 -10.31 11.88 5.69
CA PHE A 114 -9.54 11.57 4.49
C PHE A 114 -8.05 11.91 4.66
N ARG A 115 -7.73 13.08 5.22
CA ARG A 115 -6.33 13.44 5.52
C ARG A 115 -5.68 12.45 6.49
N ASP A 116 -6.38 12.05 7.54
CA ASP A 116 -5.87 11.06 8.50
C ASP A 116 -5.55 9.72 7.82
N LEU A 117 -6.33 9.31 6.83
CA LEU A 117 -6.04 8.12 6.02
C LEU A 117 -4.76 8.31 5.21
N VAL A 118 -4.58 9.45 4.54
CA VAL A 118 -3.38 9.73 3.72
C VAL A 118 -2.12 9.81 4.59
N ASP A 119 -2.17 10.59 5.68
CA ASP A 119 -1.04 10.82 6.59
C ASP A 119 -0.64 9.55 7.35
N GLY A 120 -1.56 8.59 7.53
CA GLY A 120 -1.28 7.32 8.19
C GLY A 120 -0.36 6.39 7.38
N HIS A 121 -0.07 6.72 6.12
CA HIS A 121 0.69 5.89 5.19
C HIS A 121 1.99 6.51 4.65
N THR A 122 2.27 7.79 4.92
CA THR A 122 3.54 8.49 4.61
C THR A 122 4.59 8.34 5.71
#